data_AF-A0A846ZU55-F1
#
_entry.id   AF-A0A846ZU55-F1
#
_cell.length_a   1.000
_cell.length_b   1.000
_cell.length_c   1.000
_cell.angle_alpha   90.00
_cell.angle_beta   90.00
_cell.angle_gamma   90.00
#
_symmetry.space_group_name_H-M   'P 1'
#
loop_
_entity.id
_entity.type
_entity.pdbx_description
1 polymer ?
#
loop_
_entity_poly.entity_id
_entity_poly.type
_entity_poly.pdbx_seq_one_letter_code
_entity_poly.pdbx_strand_id
1 'polypeptide(L)'
;TYNGSALKKSTAGLETVELVMENRNFRLEVVARRDHATELASPLAGFMDGRISESMTSVIEVTLTDLKQGTIILKDSGRNGALEVAGQIEEITIPA
;
A
#
# COMPACT_ATOMS: atom_id res chain seq x y z
N THR A 1 -13.42 -7.36 6.76
CA THR A 1 -14.15 -7.12 5.48
C THR A 1 -15.34 -8.07 5.38
N TYR A 2 -16.24 -7.88 4.40
CA TYR A 2 -17.44 -8.73 4.21
C TYR A 2 -17.13 -10.21 3.91
N ASN A 3 -15.92 -10.55 3.48
CA ASN A 3 -15.47 -11.94 3.26
C ASN A 3 -14.62 -12.52 4.43
N GLY A 4 -14.63 -11.86 5.59
CA GLY A 4 -13.87 -12.31 6.76
C GLY A 4 -12.35 -12.11 6.68
N SER A 5 -11.86 -11.32 5.72
CA SER A 5 -10.46 -10.94 5.68
C SER A 5 -10.14 -9.93 6.78
N ALA A 6 -8.99 -10.13 7.41
CA ALA A 6 -8.42 -9.28 8.43
C ALA A 6 -7.09 -8.71 7.94
N LEU A 7 -6.84 -7.46 8.30
CA LEU A 7 -5.56 -6.80 8.08
C LEU A 7 -4.53 -7.40 9.06
N LYS A 8 -3.47 -7.99 8.53
CA LYS A 8 -2.37 -8.59 9.31
C LYS A 8 -1.15 -7.69 9.39
N LYS A 9 -0.88 -6.94 8.33
CA LYS A 9 0.21 -5.96 8.25
C LYS A 9 -0.23 -4.77 7.43
N SER A 10 0.10 -3.58 7.90
CA SER A 10 -0.05 -2.32 7.17
C SER A 10 1.08 -1.43 7.61
N THR A 11 2.09 -1.28 6.76
CA THR A 11 3.31 -0.56 7.10
C THR A 11 3.66 0.36 5.95
N ALA A 12 3.86 1.64 6.28
CA ALA A 12 4.50 2.58 5.38
C ALA A 12 5.96 2.73 5.83
N GLY A 13 6.89 2.40 4.94
CA GLY A 13 8.30 2.73 5.04
C GLY A 13 8.64 3.88 4.10
N LEU A 14 9.90 4.32 4.15
CA LEU A 14 10.37 5.40 3.28
C LEU A 14 10.32 5.00 1.80
N GLU A 15 10.65 3.75 1.49
CA GLU A 15 10.74 3.24 0.11
C GLU A 15 9.59 2.32 -0.29
N THR A 16 8.93 1.67 0.69
CA THR A 16 7.92 0.66 0.43
C THR A 16 6.69 0.84 1.31
N VAL A 17 5.53 0.50 0.77
CA VAL A 17 4.29 0.32 1.53
C VAL A 17 3.89 -1.14 1.43
N GLU A 18 3.66 -1.76 2.57
CA GLU A 18 3.32 -3.18 2.67
C GLU A 18 1.94 -3.36 3.30
N LEU A 19 1.12 -4.17 2.64
CA LEU A 19 -0.20 -4.57 3.11
C LEU A 19 -0.32 -6.09 3.05
N VAL A 20 -0.70 -6.71 4.17
CA VAL A 20 -1.03 -8.13 4.22
C VAL A 20 -2.45 -8.28 4.74
N MET A 21 -3.30 -8.88 3.92
CA MET A 21 -4.68 -9.20 4.24
C MET A 21 -4.87 -10.71 4.18
N GLU A 22 -5.57 -11.27 5.15
CA GLU A 22 -5.70 -12.72 5.25
C GLU A 22 -7.09 -13.12 5.74
N ASN A 23 -7.64 -14.17 5.14
CA ASN A 23 -8.81 -14.89 5.65
C ASN A 23 -8.49 -16.39 5.77
N ARG A 24 -9.49 -17.20 6.12
CA ARG A 24 -9.32 -18.66 6.30
C ARG A 24 -8.78 -19.39 5.06
N ASN A 25 -9.02 -18.88 3.86
CA ASN A 25 -8.69 -19.55 2.60
C ASN A 25 -7.51 -18.91 1.88
N PHE A 26 -7.35 -17.59 1.98
CA PHE A 26 -6.42 -16.83 1.16
C PHE A 26 -5.59 -15.83 1.95
N ARG A 27 -4.36 -15.65 1.48
CA ARG A 27 -3.46 -14.57 1.90
C ARG A 27 -3.12 -13.70 0.71
N LEU A 28 -3.38 -12.40 0.86
CA LEU A 28 -3.06 -11.36 -0.11
C LEU A 28 -1.92 -10.51 0.44
N GLU A 29 -0.84 -10.44 -0.31
CA GLU A 29 0.34 -9.63 0.00
C GLU A 29 0.48 -8.58 -1.10
N VAL A 30 0.49 -7.31 -0.70
CA VAL A 30 0.66 -6.17 -1.61
C VAL A 30 1.87 -5.38 -1.14
N VAL A 31 2.82 -5.19 -2.05
CA VAL A 31 4.02 -4.38 -1.82
C VAL A 31 4.04 -3.29 -2.89
N ALA A 32 3.88 -2.05 -2.46
CA ALA A 32 4.02 -0.90 -3.34
C ALA A 32 5.40 -0.27 -3.12
N ARG A 33 6.21 -0.16 -4.17
CA ARG A 33 7.48 0.57 -4.15
C ARG A 33 7.21 2.02 -4.49
N ARG A 34 7.59 2.91 -3.59
CA ARG A 34 7.50 4.37 -3.78
C ARG A 34 8.61 4.75 -4.76
N ASP A 35 8.25 5.41 -5.85
CA ASP A 35 9.21 6.16 -6.65
C ASP A 35 9.29 7.60 -6.11
N HIS A 36 10.14 8.46 -6.67
CA HIS A 36 10.29 9.86 -6.26
C HIS A 36 8.91 10.54 -6.08
N ALA A 37 8.47 10.63 -4.83
CA ALA A 37 7.17 11.19 -4.49
C ALA A 37 7.23 12.70 -4.73
N THR A 38 6.27 13.20 -5.51
CA THR A 38 6.14 14.64 -5.72
C THR A 38 5.16 15.16 -4.67
N GLU A 39 5.53 16.20 -3.94
CA GLU A 39 4.58 16.87 -3.07
C GLU A 39 3.57 17.64 -3.93
N LEU A 40 2.32 17.22 -3.88
CA LEU A 40 1.22 17.92 -4.52
C LEU A 40 0.45 18.71 -3.46
N ALA A 41 0.08 19.93 -3.79
CA ALA A 41 -0.80 20.74 -2.95
C ALA A 41 -2.18 20.09 -2.86
N SER A 42 -2.69 19.91 -1.65
CA SER A 42 -3.96 19.26 -1.38
C SER A 42 -4.86 20.12 -0.49
N PRO A 43 -6.19 19.97 -0.61
CA PRO A 43 -7.10 20.75 0.20
C PRO A 43 -7.17 20.22 1.64
N LEU A 44 -6.89 21.10 2.60
CA LEU A 44 -7.16 20.93 4.02
C LEU A 44 -8.29 21.90 4.38
N ALA A 45 -9.47 21.37 4.72
CA ALA A 45 -10.66 22.15 5.07
C ALA A 45 -11.08 23.23 4.03
N GLY A 46 -10.79 23.01 2.75
CA GLY A 46 -11.11 23.95 1.66
C GLY A 46 -9.98 24.91 1.27
N PHE A 47 -8.84 24.89 1.98
CA PHE A 47 -7.63 25.65 1.65
C PHE A 47 -6.56 24.72 1.09
N MET A 48 -5.77 25.13 0.09
CA MET A 48 -4.72 24.29 -0.53
C MET A 48 -3.44 24.19 0.32
N ASP A 49 -3.58 24.07 1.64
CA ASP A 49 -2.47 24.06 2.61
C ASP A 49 -1.98 22.64 2.95
N GLY A 50 -2.71 21.61 2.51
CA GLY A 50 -2.27 20.23 2.65
C GLY A 50 -1.15 19.90 1.66
N ARG A 51 -0.25 19.02 2.07
CA ARG A 51 0.71 18.38 1.15
C ARG A 51 0.40 16.89 1.11
N ILE A 52 0.16 16.37 -0.08
CA ILE A 52 0.10 14.92 -0.32
C ILE A 52 1.41 14.50 -0.96
N SER A 53 2.02 13.47 -0.38
CA SER A 53 3.16 12.78 -0.99
C SER A 53 2.60 11.71 -1.93
N GLU A 54 2.50 12.06 -3.22
CA GLU A 54 1.99 11.15 -4.27
C GLU A 54 3.13 10.67 -5.15
N SER A 55 3.21 9.35 -5.36
CA SER A 55 4.06 8.77 -6.39
C SER A 55 3.17 8.25 -7.52
N MET A 56 3.33 8.81 -8.72
CA MET A 56 2.59 8.43 -9.94
C MET A 56 3.26 7.30 -10.73
N THR A 57 4.49 6.94 -10.39
CA THR A 57 5.30 5.91 -11.09
C THR A 57 5.53 4.66 -10.24
N SER A 58 4.76 4.49 -9.16
CA SER A 58 4.94 3.37 -8.23
C SER A 58 4.74 2.01 -8.91
N VAL A 59 5.50 1.01 -8.43
CA VAL A 59 5.30 -0.39 -8.81
C VAL A 59 4.54 -1.08 -7.69
N ILE A 60 3.40 -1.69 -8.03
CA ILE A 60 2.56 -2.45 -7.08
C ILE A 60 2.73 -3.92 -7.41
N GLU A 61 3.34 -4.67 -6.50
CA GLU A 61 3.48 -6.11 -6.56
C GLU A 61 2.36 -6.76 -5.74
N VAL A 62 1.67 -7.74 -6.32
CA VAL A 62 0.56 -8.45 -5.68
C VAL A 62 0.82 -9.96 -5.73
N THR A 63 0.73 -10.61 -4.58
CA THR A 63 0.73 -12.07 -4.47
C THR A 63 -0.53 -12.54 -3.74
N LEU A 64 -1.26 -13.45 -4.36
CA LEU A 64 -2.41 -14.14 -3.76
C LEU A 64 -2.09 -15.63 -3.62
N THR A 65 -2.15 -16.13 -2.39
CA THR A 65 -1.85 -17.51 -2.05
C THR A 65 -3.10 -18.22 -1.52
N ASP A 66 -3.40 -19.40 -2.05
CA ASP A 66 -4.34 -20.35 -1.45
C ASP A 66 -3.68 -21.04 -0.26
N LEU A 67 -4.18 -20.80 0.94
CA LEU A 67 -3.61 -21.34 2.17
C LEU A 67 -3.92 -22.82 2.38
N LYS A 68 -4.96 -23.35 1.75
CA LYS A 68 -5.32 -24.77 1.85
C LYS A 68 -4.47 -25.62 0.92
N GLN A 69 -4.21 -25.12 -0.28
CA GLN A 69 -3.39 -25.81 -1.29
C GLN A 69 -1.91 -25.48 -1.17
N GLY A 70 -1.56 -24.37 -0.49
CA GLY A 70 -0.19 -23.88 -0.39
C GLY A 70 0.34 -23.32 -1.71
N THR A 71 -0.54 -22.95 -2.63
CA THR A 71 -0.19 -22.54 -3.99
C THR A 71 -0.45 -21.05 -4.22
N ILE A 72 0.42 -20.43 -5.01
CA ILE A 72 0.21 -19.06 -5.48
C ILE A 72 -0.79 -19.10 -6.64
N ILE A 73 -1.92 -18.42 -6.47
CA ILE A 73 -2.97 -18.29 -7.50
C ILE A 73 -2.64 -17.13 -8.44
N LEU A 74 -2.08 -16.05 -7.89
CA LEU A 74 -1.71 -14.85 -8.63
C LEU A 74 -0.39 -14.32 -8.11
N LYS A 75 0.51 -13.97 -9.03
CA LYS A 75 1.69 -13.17 -8.77
C LYS A 75 1.90 -12.24 -9.95
N ASP A 76 1.69 -10.95 -9.72
CA ASP A 76 1.73 -9.94 -10.77
C ASP A 76 2.28 -8.61 -10.26
N SER A 77 2.71 -7.75 -11.17
CA SER A 77 3.20 -6.41 -10.89
C SER A 77 2.61 -5.39 -11.85
N GLY A 78 1.93 -4.38 -11.30
CA GLY A 78 1.51 -3.20 -12.04
C GLY A 78 2.53 -2.07 -11.91
N ARG A 79 2.76 -1.31 -12.98
CA ARG A 79 3.59 -0.09 -12.98
C ARG A 79 2.72 1.14 -13.14
N ASN A 80 3.24 2.30 -12.75
CA ASN A 80 2.53 3.59 -12.78
C ASN A 80 1.25 3.60 -11.93
N GLY A 81 1.31 2.92 -10.78
CA GLY A 81 0.25 2.99 -9.79
C GLY A 81 0.35 4.32 -9.03
N ALA A 82 -0.74 5.08 -8.98
CA ALA A 82 -0.87 6.18 -8.04
C ALA A 82 -0.86 5.60 -6.61
N LEU A 83 0.07 6.07 -5.80
CA LEU A 83 0.20 5.70 -4.40
C LEU A 83 0.18 6.94 -3.53
N GLU A 84 -0.79 6.97 -2.61
CA GLU A 84 -0.95 8.01 -1.60
C GLU A 84 -0.80 7.38 -0.22
N VAL A 85 0.03 8.00 0.63
CA VAL A 85 0.05 7.75 2.08
C VAL A 85 -0.47 9.02 2.73
N ALA A 86 -1.59 8.92 3.45
CA ALA A 86 -2.25 10.07 4.06
C ALA A 86 -2.12 10.03 5.60
N GLY A 87 -1.88 11.19 6.20
CA GLY A 87 -1.66 11.37 7.64
C GLY A 87 -0.36 12.13 7.94
N GLN A 88 0.03 12.18 9.21
CA GLN A 88 1.30 12.77 9.62
C GLN A 88 2.43 11.77 9.31
N ILE A 89 3.04 11.91 8.14
CA ILE A 89 4.00 10.94 7.57
C ILE A 89 5.12 10.60 8.53
N GLU A 90 5.63 11.60 9.26
CA GLU A 90 6.71 11.44 10.24
C GLU A 90 6.35 10.52 11.40
N GLU A 91 5.06 10.42 11.75
CA GLU A 91 4.59 9.58 12.86
C GLU A 91 4.23 8.16 12.44
N ILE A 92 3.85 7.98 11.17
CA ILE A 92 3.30 6.72 10.66
C ILE A 92 4.29 5.92 9.80
N THR A 93 5.44 6.51 9.48
CA THR A 93 6.49 5.85 8.69
C THR A 93 7.51 5.19 9.61
N ILE A 94 7.83 3.93 9.35
CA ILE A 94 8.85 3.21 10.11
C ILE A 94 10.23 3.50 9.48
N PRO A 95 11.24 3.92 10.27
CA PRO A 95 12.61 4.08 9.77
C PRO A 95 13.20 2.73 9.34
N ALA A 96 14.15 2.78 8.41
CA ALA A 96 14.86 1.60 7.87
C ALA A 96 15.77 0.92 8.89
#